data_AF-T1AQU7-F1
#
_entry.id   AF-T1AQU7-F1
#
_cell.length_a   1.000
_cell.length_b   1.000
_cell.length_c   1.000
_cell.angle_alpha   90.00
_cell.angle_beta   90.00
_cell.angle_gamma   90.00
#
_symmetry.space_group_name_H-M   'P 1'
#
loop_
_entity.id
_entity.type
_entity.pdbx_description
1 polymer ?
#
loop_
_entity_poly.entity_id
_entity_poly.type
_entity_poly.pdbx_seq_one_letter_code
_entity_poly.pdbx_strand_id
1 'polypeptide(L)'
;AETISASGLALDEVLAGLAEDIEIDGFRGALLDLEQKIRRLEPVNLAAIQEHAEQAERKTYLDAQLADLTEALQTLESAIRKIDRETRQMFRDTFDKVNAGLQELFPRLFGGGTAYLELTGEDLLDAGVAIMARPPGKRSSNISQLSGGEKALIAVALVFAIFRLNPAPFCILDEVDAPLDEANVGRFTELVKEMSDRVQFLYVTHNKTSM
;
A
#
# COMPACT_ATOMS: atom_id res chain seq x y z
N ALA A 1 -49.88 1.10 -68.86
CA ALA A 1 -50.13 2.53 -68.55
C ALA A 1 -50.47 2.73 -67.07
N GLU A 2 -51.51 2.07 -66.54
CA GLU A 2 -51.94 2.23 -65.14
C GLU A 2 -50.85 1.91 -64.09
N THR A 3 -50.05 0.86 -64.31
CA THR A 3 -48.97 0.46 -63.38
C THR A 3 -47.81 1.45 -63.33
N ILE A 4 -47.53 2.15 -64.44
CA ILE A 4 -46.46 3.15 -64.53
C ILE A 4 -46.89 4.44 -63.85
N SER A 5 -48.16 4.85 -64.06
CA SER A 5 -48.76 5.98 -63.36
C SER A 5 -48.83 5.78 -61.84
N ALA A 6 -49.07 4.54 -61.37
CA ALA A 6 -49.09 4.22 -59.94
C ALA A 6 -47.71 4.27 -59.26
N SER A 7 -46.62 4.19 -60.03
CA SER A 7 -45.24 4.28 -59.54
C SER A 7 -44.71 5.72 -59.50
N GLY A 8 -45.57 6.72 -59.76
CA GLY A 8 -45.20 8.14 -59.76
C GLY A 8 -44.40 8.61 -60.98
N LEU A 9 -44.33 7.80 -62.04
CA LEU A 9 -43.56 8.09 -63.25
C LEU A 9 -44.49 8.50 -64.41
N ALA A 10 -44.06 9.50 -65.20
CA ALA A 10 -44.76 9.92 -66.41
C ALA A 10 -44.44 8.95 -67.56
N LEU A 11 -45.49 8.39 -68.17
CA LEU A 11 -45.35 7.36 -69.22
C LEU A 11 -44.52 7.85 -70.41
N ASP A 12 -44.69 9.11 -70.81
CA ASP A 12 -43.99 9.70 -71.95
C ASP A 12 -42.49 9.92 -71.67
N GLU A 13 -42.12 10.24 -70.42
CA GLU A 13 -40.71 10.37 -70.01
C GLU A 13 -40.01 9.01 -69.96
N VAL A 14 -40.72 7.99 -69.49
CA VAL A 14 -40.20 6.61 -69.47
C VAL A 14 -39.97 6.12 -70.89
N LEU A 15 -40.92 6.36 -71.80
CA LEU A 15 -40.79 5.98 -73.21
C LEU A 15 -39.66 6.74 -73.92
N ALA A 16 -39.46 8.03 -73.62
CA ALA A 16 -38.39 8.84 -74.18
C ALA A 16 -36.98 8.45 -73.69
N GLY A 17 -36.87 7.81 -72.53
CA GLY A 17 -35.60 7.36 -71.94
C GLY A 17 -35.19 5.94 -72.31
N LEU A 18 -36.02 5.20 -73.07
CA LEU A 18 -35.71 3.84 -73.51
C LEU A 18 -34.80 3.87 -74.75
N ALA A 19 -33.66 3.18 -74.69
CA ALA A 19 -32.86 2.92 -75.87
C ALA A 19 -33.66 2.08 -76.90
N GLU A 20 -33.42 2.29 -78.20
CA GLU A 20 -34.15 1.59 -79.28
C GLU A 20 -33.81 0.08 -79.34
N ASP A 21 -32.70 -0.30 -78.73
CA ASP A 21 -32.05 -1.61 -78.75
C ASP A 21 -32.04 -2.27 -77.34
N ILE A 22 -33.15 -2.15 -76.62
CA ILE A 22 -33.32 -2.78 -75.31
C ILE A 22 -33.51 -4.29 -75.43
N GLU A 23 -32.55 -5.03 -74.89
CA GLU A 23 -32.63 -6.48 -74.71
C GLU A 23 -33.28 -6.80 -73.36
N ILE A 24 -34.59 -7.07 -73.39
CA ILE A 24 -35.42 -7.33 -72.20
C ILE A 24 -34.84 -8.47 -71.34
N ASP A 25 -34.27 -9.49 -71.98
CA ASP A 25 -33.70 -10.64 -71.29
C ASP A 25 -32.42 -10.29 -70.49
N GLY A 26 -31.63 -9.32 -70.96
CA GLY A 26 -30.45 -8.83 -70.25
C GLY A 26 -30.84 -8.10 -68.95
N PHE A 27 -31.83 -7.21 -69.01
CA PHE A 27 -32.37 -6.54 -67.81
C PHE A 27 -33.02 -7.52 -66.84
N ARG A 28 -33.69 -8.56 -67.36
CA ARG A 28 -34.30 -9.61 -66.54
C ARG A 28 -33.24 -10.45 -65.81
N GLY A 29 -32.15 -10.78 -66.48
CA GLY A 29 -31.00 -11.47 -65.87
C GLY A 29 -30.35 -10.62 -64.77
N ALA A 30 -30.11 -9.33 -65.04
CA ALA A 30 -29.55 -8.40 -64.06
C ALA A 30 -30.44 -8.23 -62.81
N LEU A 31 -31.76 -8.20 -63.00
CA LEU A 31 -32.72 -8.14 -61.90
C LEU A 31 -32.66 -9.40 -61.02
N LEU A 32 -32.63 -10.59 -61.63
CA LEU A 32 -32.54 -11.86 -60.90
C LEU A 32 -31.22 -11.97 -60.12
N ASP A 33 -30.10 -11.57 -60.72
CA ASP A 33 -28.80 -11.52 -60.05
C ASP A 33 -28.80 -10.54 -58.86
N LEU A 34 -29.44 -9.38 -59.02
CA LEU A 34 -29.56 -8.40 -57.95
C LEU A 34 -30.45 -8.91 -56.82
N GLU A 35 -31.58 -9.54 -57.13
CA GLU A 35 -32.46 -10.17 -56.14
C GLU A 35 -31.75 -11.29 -55.37
N GLN A 36 -30.95 -12.12 -56.04
CA GLN A 36 -30.16 -13.16 -55.37
C GLN A 36 -29.09 -12.55 -54.46
N LYS A 37 -28.42 -11.49 -54.89
CA LYS A 37 -27.45 -10.75 -54.06
C LYS A 37 -28.12 -10.14 -52.83
N ILE A 38 -29.32 -9.57 -52.96
CA ILE A 38 -30.09 -9.02 -51.85
C ILE A 38 -30.53 -10.14 -50.88
N ARG A 39 -31.02 -11.27 -51.38
CA ARG A 39 -31.42 -12.41 -50.53
C ARG A 39 -30.25 -12.99 -49.73
N ARG A 40 -29.02 -12.94 -50.25
CA ARG A 40 -27.80 -13.37 -49.54
C ARG A 40 -27.41 -12.48 -48.37
N LEU A 41 -27.87 -11.23 -48.34
CA LEU A 41 -27.55 -10.28 -47.26
C LEU A 41 -28.43 -10.46 -46.02
N GLU A 42 -29.33 -11.45 -46.03
CA GLU A 42 -30.34 -11.69 -44.98
C GLU A 42 -31.29 -10.47 -44.78
N PRO A 43 -32.37 -10.60 -44.00
CA PRO A 43 -33.25 -9.47 -43.73
C PRO A 43 -32.48 -8.32 -43.08
N VAL A 44 -32.63 -7.11 -43.62
CA VAL A 44 -32.02 -5.91 -43.04
C VAL A 44 -32.49 -5.76 -41.60
N ASN A 45 -31.56 -5.83 -40.65
CA ASN A 45 -31.88 -5.61 -39.24
C ASN A 45 -32.12 -4.11 -39.01
N LEU A 46 -33.39 -3.70 -39.10
CA LEU A 46 -33.80 -2.31 -38.86
C LEU A 46 -33.60 -1.88 -37.39
N ALA A 47 -33.49 -2.83 -36.46
CA ALA A 47 -33.18 -2.54 -35.06
C ALA A 47 -31.69 -2.25 -34.82
N ALA A 48 -30.80 -2.64 -35.74
CA ALA A 48 -29.35 -2.49 -35.57
C ALA A 48 -28.91 -1.03 -35.35
N ILE A 49 -29.61 -0.06 -35.95
CA ILE A 49 -29.30 1.36 -35.76
C ILE A 49 -29.59 1.79 -34.32
N GLN A 50 -30.72 1.35 -33.78
CA GLN A 50 -31.13 1.66 -32.40
C GLN A 50 -30.25 0.91 -31.38
N GLU A 51 -30.00 -0.39 -31.61
CA GLU A 51 -29.11 -1.19 -30.78
C GLU A 51 -27.69 -0.63 -30.75
N HIS A 52 -27.15 -0.20 -31.90
CA HIS A 52 -25.84 0.44 -31.95
C HIS A 52 -25.80 1.72 -31.13
N ALA A 53 -26.85 2.56 -31.20
CA ALA A 53 -26.93 3.78 -30.40
C ALA A 53 -26.94 3.48 -28.89
N GLU A 54 -27.74 2.50 -28.45
CA GLU A 54 -27.81 2.08 -27.05
C GLU A 54 -26.47 1.51 -26.56
N GLN A 55 -25.82 0.64 -27.35
CA GLN A 55 -24.52 0.08 -26.98
C GLN A 55 -23.42 1.14 -26.98
N ALA A 56 -23.46 2.13 -27.88
CA ALA A 56 -22.51 3.23 -27.90
C ALA A 56 -22.63 4.12 -26.67
N GLU A 57 -23.86 4.41 -26.21
CA GLU A 57 -24.10 5.15 -24.97
C GLU A 57 -23.59 4.36 -23.76
N ARG A 58 -23.92 3.07 -23.67
CA ARG A 58 -23.44 2.19 -22.61
C ARG A 58 -21.93 2.08 -22.58
N LYS A 59 -21.28 1.98 -23.75
CA LYS A 59 -19.82 1.98 -23.86
C LYS A 59 -19.24 3.28 -23.30
N THR A 60 -19.77 4.43 -23.71
CA THR A 60 -19.28 5.74 -23.25
C THR A 60 -19.38 5.87 -21.73
N TYR A 61 -20.48 5.39 -21.14
CA TYR A 61 -20.65 5.35 -19.69
C TYR A 61 -19.62 4.45 -18.99
N LEU A 62 -19.40 3.23 -19.50
CA LEU A 62 -18.43 2.29 -18.93
C LEU A 62 -16.98 2.77 -19.08
N ASP A 63 -16.64 3.39 -20.22
CA ASP A 63 -15.32 3.98 -20.46
C ASP A 63 -15.05 5.11 -19.46
N ALA A 64 -16.05 5.94 -19.14
CA ALA A 64 -15.94 6.98 -18.13
C ALA A 64 -15.72 6.40 -16.72
N GLN A 65 -16.46 5.35 -16.35
CA GLN A 65 -16.25 4.67 -15.05
C GLN A 65 -14.87 4.01 -14.96
N LEU A 66 -14.41 3.39 -16.05
CA LEU A 66 -13.09 2.76 -16.10
C LEU A 66 -11.99 3.82 -15.91
N ALA A 67 -12.13 4.98 -16.55
CA ALA A 67 -11.19 6.08 -16.42
C ALA A 67 -11.12 6.58 -14.97
N ASP A 68 -12.27 6.84 -14.35
CA ASP A 68 -12.36 7.27 -12.95
C ASP A 68 -11.73 6.24 -11.98
N LEU A 69 -12.06 4.96 -12.14
CA LEU A 69 -11.48 3.90 -11.31
C LEU A 69 -9.96 3.79 -11.50
N THR A 70 -9.46 3.95 -12.73
CA THR A 70 -8.03 3.89 -13.03
C THR A 70 -7.29 5.08 -12.41
N GLU A 71 -7.87 6.28 -12.46
CA GLU A 71 -7.32 7.47 -11.81
C GLU A 71 -7.29 7.33 -10.28
N ALA A 72 -8.38 6.81 -9.69
CA ALA A 72 -8.44 6.52 -8.26
C ALA A 72 -7.37 5.51 -7.85
N LEU A 73 -7.18 4.44 -8.63
CA LEU A 73 -6.14 3.44 -8.39
C LEU A 73 -4.74 4.07 -8.42
N GLN A 74 -4.43 4.86 -9.44
CA GLN A 74 -3.14 5.55 -9.55
C GLN A 74 -2.88 6.51 -8.39
N THR A 75 -3.93 7.21 -7.94
CA THR A 75 -3.85 8.10 -6.77
C THR A 75 -3.54 7.32 -5.50
N LEU A 76 -4.22 6.21 -5.28
CA LEU A 76 -3.99 5.33 -4.12
C LEU A 76 -2.58 4.73 -4.15
N GLU A 77 -2.12 4.23 -5.29
CA GLU A 77 -0.75 3.71 -5.43
C GLU A 77 0.31 4.78 -5.14
N SER A 78 0.06 6.02 -5.60
CA SER A 78 0.95 7.14 -5.33
C SER A 78 0.98 7.51 -3.84
N ALA A 79 -0.18 7.48 -3.18
CA ALA A 79 -0.28 7.70 -1.75
C ALA A 79 0.46 6.62 -0.95
N ILE A 80 0.29 5.34 -1.29
CA ILE A 80 1.01 4.22 -0.68
C ILE A 80 2.53 4.42 -0.81
N ARG A 81 3.02 4.71 -2.02
CA ARG A 81 4.46 4.95 -2.24
C ARG A 81 5.01 6.12 -1.43
N LYS A 82 4.19 7.17 -1.21
CA LYS A 82 4.57 8.30 -0.36
C LYS A 82 4.66 7.87 1.10
N ILE A 83 3.65 7.17 1.61
CA ILE A 83 3.62 6.64 2.98
C ILE A 83 4.80 5.70 3.23
N ASP A 84 5.12 4.81 2.31
CA ASP A 84 6.25 3.87 2.45
C ASP A 84 7.59 4.61 2.59
N ARG A 85 7.79 5.67 1.79
CA ARG A 85 9.02 6.48 1.85
C ARG A 85 9.13 7.23 3.17
N GLU A 86 8.06 7.88 3.61
CA GLU A 86 8.03 8.62 4.88
C GLU A 86 8.22 7.66 6.06
N THR A 87 7.58 6.49 6.03
CA THR A 87 7.69 5.45 7.06
C THR A 87 9.11 4.91 7.15
N ARG A 88 9.75 4.59 6.03
CA ARG A 88 11.15 4.12 6.00
C ARG A 88 12.10 5.16 6.60
N GLN A 89 11.92 6.43 6.27
CA GLN A 89 12.76 7.51 6.79
C GLN A 89 12.56 7.67 8.31
N MET A 90 11.31 7.77 8.75
CA MET A 90 10.97 7.91 10.17
C MET A 90 11.44 6.71 11.00
N PHE A 91 11.31 5.49 10.46
CA PHE A 91 11.82 4.29 11.11
C PHE A 91 13.34 4.33 11.24
N ARG A 92 14.08 4.61 10.16
CA ARG A 92 15.56 4.70 10.20
C ARG A 92 16.02 5.76 11.20
N ASP A 93 15.45 6.96 11.15
CA ASP A 93 15.80 8.04 12.07
C ASP A 93 15.52 7.67 13.53
N THR A 94 14.42 6.96 13.79
CA THR A 94 14.09 6.50 15.14
C THR A 94 15.00 5.37 15.57
N PHE A 95 15.27 4.39 14.70
CA PHE A 95 16.16 3.27 14.95
C PHE A 95 17.57 3.75 15.30
N ASP A 96 18.14 4.67 14.52
CA ASP A 96 19.48 5.20 14.75
C ASP A 96 19.57 5.94 16.08
N LYS A 97 18.54 6.73 16.42
CA LYS A 97 18.47 7.43 17.70
C LYS A 97 18.32 6.46 18.89
N VAL A 98 17.47 5.44 18.78
CA VAL A 98 17.31 4.42 19.83
C VAL A 98 18.61 3.64 20.00
N ASN A 99 19.27 3.26 18.90
CA ASN A 99 20.55 2.55 18.93
C ASN A 99 21.65 3.38 19.60
N ALA A 100 21.73 4.68 19.30
CA ALA A 100 22.66 5.59 19.97
C ALA A 100 22.35 5.71 21.47
N GLY A 101 21.08 5.85 21.84
CA GLY A 101 20.64 5.89 23.24
C GLY A 101 20.98 4.59 23.99
N LEU A 102 20.79 3.43 23.36
CA LEU A 102 21.15 2.13 23.93
C LEU A 102 22.66 2.01 24.16
N GLN A 103 23.47 2.45 23.19
CA GLN A 103 24.94 2.45 23.30
C GLN A 103 25.44 3.38 24.41
N GLU A 104 24.73 4.47 24.70
CA GLU A 104 25.05 5.39 25.80
C GLU A 104 24.61 4.83 27.18
N LEU A 105 23.40 4.28 27.27
CA LEU A 105 22.80 3.83 28.53
C LEU A 105 23.35 2.49 29.00
N PHE A 106 23.67 1.58 28.07
CA PHE A 106 24.12 0.23 28.43
C PHE A 106 25.39 0.24 29.31
N PRO A 107 26.48 0.96 28.95
CA PRO A 107 27.67 0.99 29.80
C PRO A 107 27.43 1.63 31.16
N ARG A 108 26.53 2.62 31.26
CA ARG A 108 26.16 3.25 32.55
C ARG A 108 25.45 2.25 33.47
N LEU A 109 24.54 1.45 32.92
CA LEU A 109 23.79 0.45 33.68
C LEU A 109 24.62 -0.80 34.01
N PHE A 110 25.53 -1.24 33.13
CA PHE A 110 26.35 -2.44 33.32
C PHE A 110 27.75 -2.19 33.88
N GLY A 111 28.17 -0.93 34.04
CA GLY A 111 29.53 -0.58 34.46
C GLY A 111 30.59 -0.89 33.40
N GLY A 112 30.19 -0.98 32.13
CA GLY A 112 31.02 -1.34 30.99
C GLY A 112 30.29 -2.20 29.95
N GLY A 113 31.04 -2.66 28.94
CA GLY A 113 30.48 -3.43 27.82
C GLY A 113 29.80 -2.55 26.76
N THR A 114 29.16 -3.17 25.77
CA THR A 114 28.46 -2.47 24.68
C THR A 114 27.20 -3.23 24.28
N ALA A 115 26.17 -2.51 23.84
CA ALA A 115 24.99 -3.11 23.20
C ALA A 115 24.56 -2.25 22.00
N TYR A 116 24.05 -2.89 20.97
CA TYR A 116 23.57 -2.25 19.76
C TYR A 116 22.39 -3.00 19.16
N LEU A 117 21.61 -2.30 18.34
CA LEU A 117 20.52 -2.87 17.56
C LEU A 117 21.02 -3.28 16.17
N GLU A 118 20.51 -4.40 15.68
CA GLU A 118 20.80 -4.93 14.35
C GLU A 118 19.51 -5.31 13.64
N LEU A 119 19.40 -4.99 12.36
CA LEU A 119 18.25 -5.37 11.54
C LEU A 119 18.43 -6.79 11.02
N THR A 120 17.38 -7.60 11.12
CA THR A 120 17.43 -9.02 10.70
C THR A 120 17.16 -9.23 9.21
N GLY A 121 16.92 -8.16 8.45
CA GLY A 121 16.58 -8.20 7.02
C GLY A 121 16.95 -6.91 6.29
N GLU A 122 16.85 -6.94 4.96
CA GLU A 122 17.25 -5.82 4.10
C GLU A 122 16.16 -4.75 3.93
N ASP A 123 14.87 -5.15 3.88
CA ASP A 123 13.77 -4.19 3.80
C ASP A 123 13.38 -3.70 5.20
N LEU A 124 13.49 -2.39 5.42
CA LEU A 124 13.15 -1.73 6.68
C LEU A 124 11.67 -1.89 7.07
N LEU A 125 10.76 -2.12 6.12
CA LEU A 125 9.34 -2.28 6.41
C LEU A 125 9.00 -3.68 6.94
N ASP A 126 9.80 -4.69 6.60
CA ASP A 126 9.57 -6.10 6.97
C ASP A 126 10.64 -6.66 7.93
N ALA A 127 11.76 -5.94 8.11
CA ALA A 127 12.86 -6.40 8.94
C ALA A 127 12.49 -6.41 10.42
N GLY A 128 12.90 -7.48 11.11
CA GLY A 128 12.92 -7.52 12.57
C GLY A 128 14.10 -6.75 13.14
N VAL A 129 14.03 -6.49 14.45
CA VAL A 129 15.11 -5.87 15.23
C VAL A 129 15.65 -6.88 16.22
N ALA A 130 16.95 -7.17 16.12
CA ALA A 130 17.69 -7.97 17.08
C ALA A 130 18.51 -7.08 18.01
N ILE A 131 18.58 -7.45 19.28
CA ILE A 131 19.41 -6.77 20.29
C ILE A 131 20.67 -7.59 20.49
N MET A 132 21.81 -6.97 20.18
CA MET A 132 23.13 -7.53 20.36
C MET A 132 23.78 -6.88 21.58
N ALA A 133 24.25 -7.68 22.52
CA ALA A 133 24.87 -7.17 23.73
C ALA A 133 26.15 -7.94 24.06
N ARG A 134 27.12 -7.18 24.54
CA ARG A 134 28.43 -7.64 25.00
C ARG A 134 28.64 -7.13 26.44
N PRO A 135 28.20 -7.90 27.45
CA PRO A 135 28.49 -7.59 28.84
C PRO A 135 30.00 -7.53 29.12
N PRO A 136 30.43 -6.82 30.18
CA PRO A 136 31.84 -6.73 30.54
C PRO A 136 32.45 -8.13 30.74
N GLY A 137 33.56 -8.41 30.04
CA GLY A 137 34.25 -9.70 30.12
C GLY A 137 33.66 -10.84 29.27
N LYS A 138 32.55 -10.61 28.54
CA LYS A 138 31.92 -11.63 27.67
C LYS A 138 32.02 -11.28 26.17
N ARG A 139 31.70 -12.27 25.33
CA ARG A 139 31.54 -12.10 23.87
C ARG A 139 30.17 -11.49 23.55
N SER A 140 30.04 -10.89 22.36
CA SER A 140 28.74 -10.40 21.88
C SER A 140 27.80 -11.58 21.62
N SER A 141 26.57 -11.48 22.09
CA SER A 141 25.53 -12.49 21.92
C SER A 141 24.16 -11.83 21.79
N ASN A 142 23.22 -12.55 21.16
CA ASN A 142 21.83 -12.12 21.10
C ASN A 142 21.23 -12.12 22.51
N ILE A 143 20.34 -11.16 22.81
CA ILE A 143 19.67 -11.05 24.11
C ILE A 143 19.04 -12.37 24.59
N SER A 144 18.51 -13.19 23.67
CA SER A 144 17.91 -14.50 23.97
C SER A 144 18.88 -15.48 24.66
N GLN A 145 20.19 -15.31 24.48
CA GLN A 145 21.25 -16.18 25.00
C GLN A 145 21.82 -15.72 26.35
N LEU A 146 21.37 -14.59 26.90
CA LEU A 146 21.86 -14.02 28.15
C LEU A 146 21.13 -14.57 29.39
N SER A 147 21.72 -14.35 30.56
CA SER A 147 21.09 -14.71 31.84
C SER A 147 19.84 -13.87 32.12
N GLY A 148 18.96 -14.32 33.03
CA GLY A 148 17.70 -13.63 33.33
C GLY A 148 17.88 -12.17 33.79
N GLY A 149 18.85 -11.93 34.68
CA GLY A 149 19.17 -10.57 35.15
C GLY A 149 19.76 -9.68 34.06
N GLU A 150 20.67 -10.22 33.23
CA GLU A 150 21.24 -9.47 32.09
C GLU A 150 20.17 -9.12 31.06
N LYS A 151 19.24 -10.04 30.78
CA LYS A 151 18.09 -9.81 29.89
C LYS A 151 17.21 -8.68 30.40
N ALA A 152 16.87 -8.71 31.69
CA ALA A 152 16.04 -7.68 32.31
C ALA A 152 16.71 -6.30 32.22
N LEU A 153 18.00 -6.22 32.56
CA LEU A 153 18.73 -4.95 32.55
C LEU A 153 18.91 -4.38 31.13
N ILE A 154 19.13 -5.24 30.13
CA ILE A 154 19.15 -4.81 28.71
C ILE A 154 17.77 -4.31 28.26
N ALA A 155 16.71 -5.03 28.61
CA ALA A 155 15.35 -4.63 28.26
C ALA A 155 15.01 -3.26 28.87
N VAL A 156 15.38 -3.06 30.13
CA VAL A 156 15.25 -1.77 30.83
C VAL A 156 16.04 -0.67 30.13
N ALA A 157 17.29 -0.93 29.74
CA ALA A 157 18.12 0.03 29.00
C ALA A 157 17.48 0.44 27.66
N LEU A 158 16.92 -0.52 26.93
CA LEU A 158 16.22 -0.27 25.67
C LEU A 158 14.94 0.56 25.89
N VAL A 159 14.14 0.21 26.90
CA VAL A 159 12.93 0.95 27.26
C VAL A 159 13.27 2.40 27.59
N PHE A 160 14.34 2.66 28.36
CA PHE A 160 14.79 4.03 28.65
C PHE A 160 15.34 4.75 27.41
N ALA A 161 16.05 4.06 26.51
CA ALA A 161 16.51 4.65 25.25
C ALA A 161 15.33 5.14 24.39
N ILE A 162 14.25 4.37 24.35
CA ILE A 162 13.00 4.75 23.68
C ILE A 162 12.32 5.92 24.41
N PHE A 163 12.21 5.86 25.74
CA PHE A 163 11.60 6.93 26.53
C PHE A 163 12.34 8.26 26.42
N ARG A 164 13.66 8.28 26.25
CA ARG A 164 14.42 9.53 26.03
C ARG A 164 14.02 10.24 24.73
N LEU A 165 13.54 9.50 23.73
CA LEU A 165 13.19 10.07 22.42
C LEU A 165 11.79 10.66 22.39
N ASN A 166 10.85 10.00 23.06
CA ASN A 166 9.49 10.49 23.18
C ASN A 166 9.02 10.29 24.63
N PRO A 167 9.40 11.18 25.55
CA PRO A 167 9.10 11.00 26.97
C PRO A 167 7.59 11.12 27.21
N ALA A 168 7.00 10.08 27.78
CA ALA A 168 5.66 10.18 28.34
C ALA A 168 5.70 11.09 29.58
N PRO A 169 4.64 11.88 29.85
CA PRO A 169 4.61 12.77 31.00
C PRO A 169 4.62 12.00 32.34
N PHE A 170 4.23 10.73 32.33
CA PHE A 170 4.12 9.88 33.51
C PHE A 170 4.55 8.44 33.17
N CYS A 171 5.32 7.80 34.06
CA CYS A 171 5.81 6.43 33.90
C CYS A 171 5.62 5.64 35.20
N ILE A 172 5.04 4.45 35.12
CA ILE A 172 4.92 3.51 36.24
C ILE A 172 5.88 2.35 36.02
N LEU A 173 6.68 2.04 37.03
CA LEU A 173 7.63 0.95 37.05
C LEU A 173 7.26 0.03 38.23
N ASP A 174 6.87 -1.21 37.94
CA ASP A 174 6.41 -2.18 38.94
C ASP A 174 7.37 -3.37 39.02
N GLU A 175 8.07 -3.49 40.16
CA GLU A 175 9.05 -4.55 40.50
C GLU A 175 10.11 -4.84 39.42
N VAL A 176 10.46 -3.85 38.61
CA VAL A 176 11.47 -3.98 37.54
C VAL A 176 12.88 -4.26 38.06
N ASP A 177 13.15 -4.05 39.35
CA ASP A 177 14.42 -4.36 40.00
C ASP A 177 14.52 -5.76 40.62
N ALA A 178 13.43 -6.53 40.68
CA ALA A 178 13.44 -7.89 41.21
C ALA A 178 14.52 -8.83 40.60
N PRO A 179 14.83 -8.77 39.29
CA PRO A 179 15.87 -9.63 38.70
C PRO A 179 17.29 -9.02 38.78
N LEU A 180 17.47 -7.85 39.40
CA LEU A 180 18.74 -7.12 39.45
C LEU A 180 19.50 -7.41 40.74
N ASP A 181 20.84 -7.37 40.67
CA ASP A 181 21.70 -7.41 41.85
C ASP A 181 21.84 -6.01 42.49
N GLU A 182 22.32 -5.96 43.73
CA GLU A 182 22.38 -4.73 44.53
C GLU A 182 23.19 -3.60 43.85
N ALA A 183 24.25 -3.96 43.10
CA ALA A 183 25.07 -2.99 42.38
C ALA A 183 24.37 -2.40 41.15
N ASN A 184 23.63 -3.21 40.39
CA ASN A 184 22.87 -2.76 39.22
C ASN A 184 21.60 -2.00 39.63
N VAL A 185 20.99 -2.38 40.76
CA VAL A 185 19.86 -1.64 41.36
C VAL A 185 20.27 -0.19 41.61
N GLY A 186 21.39 0.08 42.28
CA GLY A 186 21.85 1.44 42.53
C GLY A 186 22.03 2.29 41.26
N ARG A 187 22.65 1.72 40.21
CA ARG A 187 22.83 2.41 38.92
C ARG A 187 21.51 2.68 38.21
N PHE A 188 20.56 1.75 38.33
CA PHE A 188 19.21 1.93 37.81
C PHE A 188 18.47 3.06 38.54
N THR A 189 18.50 3.11 39.88
CA THR A 189 17.83 4.15 40.66
C THR A 189 18.43 5.53 40.39
N GLU A 190 19.75 5.63 40.21
CA GLU A 190 20.42 6.86 39.79
C GLU A 190 19.92 7.36 38.42
N LEU A 191 19.78 6.45 37.45
CA LEU A 191 19.26 6.78 36.12
C LEU A 191 17.80 7.26 36.19
N VAL A 192 16.95 6.57 36.95
CA VAL A 192 15.54 6.97 37.16
C VAL A 192 15.47 8.37 37.79
N LYS A 193 16.35 8.64 38.76
CA LYS A 193 16.44 9.95 39.41
C LYS A 193 16.87 11.05 38.44
N GLU A 194 17.87 10.82 37.59
CA GLU A 194 18.25 11.75 36.52
C GLU A 194 17.09 12.04 35.56
N MET A 195 16.33 11.01 35.18
CA MET A 195 15.20 11.17 34.28
C MET A 195 13.99 11.82 34.94
N SER A 196 13.90 11.78 36.28
CA SER A 196 12.79 12.38 37.04
C SER A 196 12.71 13.90 36.91
N ASP A 197 13.79 14.55 36.47
CA ASP A 197 13.83 15.98 36.15
C ASP A 197 12.89 16.36 34.99
N ARG A 198 12.53 15.39 34.13
CA ARG A 198 11.72 15.61 32.93
C ARG A 198 10.43 14.80 32.90
N VAL A 199 10.39 13.66 33.59
CA VAL A 199 9.28 12.71 33.57
C VAL A 199 8.87 12.36 35.00
N GLN A 200 7.58 12.33 35.29
CA GLN A 200 7.11 11.87 36.59
C GLN A 200 7.15 10.34 36.67
N PHE A 201 7.92 9.80 37.62
CA PHE A 201 8.00 8.35 37.85
C PHE A 201 7.21 7.94 39.10
N LEU A 202 6.41 6.88 38.96
CA LEU A 202 5.88 6.10 40.07
C LEU A 202 6.60 4.75 40.09
N TYR A 203 7.39 4.52 41.13
CA TYR A 203 8.18 3.31 41.26
C TYR A 203 7.68 2.44 42.41
N VAL A 204 7.30 1.21 42.11
CA VAL A 204 6.83 0.20 43.06
C VAL A 204 7.90 -0.87 43.17
N THR A 205 8.44 -1.05 44.38
CA THR A 205 9.52 -2.00 44.66
C THR A 205 9.43 -2.53 46.09
N HIS A 206 9.90 -3.77 46.28
CA HIS A 206 10.15 -4.35 47.60
C HIS A 206 11.64 -4.27 48.02
N ASN A 207 12.50 -3.73 47.15
CA ASN A 207 13.93 -3.63 47.38
C ASN A 207 14.28 -2.41 48.25
N LYS A 208 14.87 -2.67 49.42
CA LYS A 208 15.21 -1.62 50.40
C LYS A 208 16.31 -0.67 49.91
N THR A 209 17.17 -1.12 49.00
CA THR A 209 18.26 -0.32 48.45
C THR A 209 17.77 0.72 47.44
N SER A 210 16.54 0.56 46.95
CA SER A 210 15.90 1.46 45.98
C SER A 210 14.97 2.51 46.63
N MET A 211 14.66 2.38 47.93
CA MET A 211 13.88 3.33 48.74
C MET A 211 14.76 4.43 49.33
#